data_AF-A0A963C1T0-F1
#
_entry.id   AF-A0A963C1T0-F1
#
_cell.length_a   1.000
_cell.length_b   1.000
_cell.length_c   1.000
_cell.angle_alpha   90.00
_cell.angle_beta   90.00
_cell.angle_gamma   90.00
#
_symmetry.space_group_name_H-M   'P 1'
#
loop_
_entity.id
_entity.type
_entity.pdbx_description
1 polymer ?
#
loop_
_entity_poly.entity_id
_entity_poly.type
_entity_poly.pdbx_seq_one_letter_code
_entity_poly.pdbx_strand_id
1 'polypeptide(L)'
;MVHNPTFTINPAKQNGARETLSVIGEYFTQRFGKLAHPSVMLRNLRDYFGFGKRRAEPVGSRAELRRFLETRASYVAQFSLYGYLRTRAGQRYPELFDDDVFVKSINIAKWHIWLACLSDLAVYSGGMLARRMPGSADAAGALVRELVAEIIAAAGQPEDADDEFAAHAARIQARLALCEWNRIADGEDCFSESPAALVRWAPIVDDLKTLDEPIVLNSVRFRWQEVRRHLRQFLDAEGVLGESAGHRP
;
A
#
# COMPACT_ATOMS: atom_id res chain seq x y z
N MET A 1 5.08 -34.19 33.01
CA MET A 1 6.01 -34.15 31.87
C MET A 1 5.20 -34.47 30.62
N VAL A 2 4.91 -33.49 29.77
CA VAL A 2 4.16 -33.70 28.52
C VAL A 2 5.14 -33.49 27.37
N HIS A 3 5.36 -34.53 26.57
CA HIS A 3 6.17 -34.50 25.36
C HIS A 3 5.47 -33.69 24.26
N ASN A 4 6.22 -32.77 23.64
CA ASN A 4 5.79 -32.02 22.47
C ASN A 4 6.42 -32.68 21.22
N PRO A 5 5.65 -33.08 20.19
CA PRO A 5 6.22 -33.71 19.00
C PRO A 5 6.85 -32.65 18.08
N THR A 6 8.11 -32.88 17.71
CA THR A 6 8.85 -32.07 16.74
C THR A 6 8.29 -32.30 15.33
N PHE A 7 7.71 -31.25 14.72
CA PHE A 7 7.25 -31.29 13.34
C PHE A 7 8.46 -31.10 12.39
N THR A 8 9.02 -32.19 11.87
CA THR A 8 10.10 -32.12 10.88
C THR A 8 9.50 -31.86 9.49
N ILE A 9 9.72 -30.67 8.95
CA ILE A 9 9.28 -30.31 7.59
C ILE A 9 10.22 -30.96 6.56
N ASN A 10 9.63 -31.69 5.60
CA ASN A 10 10.33 -32.41 4.53
C ASN A 10 11.14 -31.46 3.60
N PRO A 11 12.46 -31.67 3.43
CA PRO A 11 13.34 -30.79 2.65
C PRO A 11 13.00 -30.73 1.14
N ALA A 12 12.32 -31.72 0.58
CA ALA A 12 11.90 -31.72 -0.82
C ALA A 12 10.81 -30.67 -1.13
N LYS A 13 9.94 -30.35 -0.15
CA LYS A 13 8.93 -29.28 -0.28
C LYS A 13 9.54 -27.87 -0.16
N GLN A 14 10.67 -27.72 0.53
CA GLN A 14 11.41 -26.46 0.59
C GLN A 14 12.14 -26.14 -0.72
N ASN A 15 12.65 -27.15 -1.42
CA ASN A 15 13.34 -26.95 -2.69
C ASN A 15 12.39 -26.58 -3.84
N GLY A 16 11.23 -27.23 -3.94
CA GLY A 16 10.22 -26.87 -4.94
C GLY A 16 9.70 -25.44 -4.75
N ALA A 17 9.45 -25.01 -3.51
CA ALA A 17 9.06 -23.64 -3.20
C ALA A 17 10.18 -22.63 -3.51
N ARG A 18 11.45 -22.97 -3.26
CA ARG A 18 12.61 -22.12 -3.60
C ARG A 18 12.80 -21.94 -5.10
N GLU A 19 12.60 -22.99 -5.90
CA GLU A 19 12.66 -22.90 -7.36
C GLU A 19 11.52 -22.05 -7.94
N THR A 20 10.28 -22.22 -7.45
CA THR A 20 9.17 -21.35 -7.90
C THR A 20 9.41 -19.89 -7.49
N LEU A 21 9.98 -19.64 -6.32
CA LEU A 21 10.31 -18.30 -5.83
C LEU A 21 11.48 -17.65 -6.57
N SER A 22 12.47 -18.42 -7.02
CA SER A 22 13.56 -17.93 -7.88
C SER A 22 13.03 -17.52 -9.24
N VAL A 23 12.23 -18.38 -9.86
CA VAL A 23 11.62 -18.11 -11.17
C VAL A 23 10.67 -16.91 -11.11
N ILE A 24 9.82 -16.82 -10.08
CA ILE A 24 8.91 -15.68 -9.87
C ILE A 24 9.71 -14.40 -9.54
N GLY A 25 10.74 -14.48 -8.69
CA GLY A 25 11.58 -13.33 -8.35
C GLY A 25 12.35 -12.79 -9.55
N GLU A 26 12.87 -13.66 -10.41
CA GLU A 26 13.55 -13.29 -11.67
C GLU A 26 12.56 -12.73 -12.70
N TYR A 27 11.36 -13.31 -12.84
CA TYR A 27 10.30 -12.80 -13.73
C TYR A 27 9.81 -11.41 -13.31
N PHE A 28 9.62 -11.18 -12.00
CA PHE A 28 9.22 -9.89 -11.47
C PHE A 28 10.34 -8.84 -11.59
N THR A 29 11.60 -9.24 -11.46
CA THR A 29 12.74 -8.32 -11.55
C THR A 29 13.09 -7.94 -13.00
N GLN A 30 12.97 -8.88 -13.95
CA GLN A 30 13.31 -8.64 -15.37
C GLN A 30 12.30 -7.74 -16.11
N ARG A 31 11.01 -7.75 -15.75
CA ARG A 31 9.94 -7.07 -16.54
C ARG A 31 9.31 -5.85 -15.86
N PHE A 32 9.50 -5.65 -14.54
CA PHE A 32 8.83 -4.59 -13.76
C PHE A 32 9.76 -3.50 -13.19
N GLY A 33 11.01 -3.42 -13.69
CA GLY A 33 12.04 -2.49 -13.21
C GLY A 33 11.74 -0.99 -13.32
N LYS A 34 10.55 -0.58 -13.82
CA LYS A 34 10.15 0.82 -13.95
C LYS A 34 9.25 1.36 -12.84
N LEU A 35 8.74 0.54 -11.91
CA LEU A 35 7.85 1.01 -10.84
C LEU A 35 8.41 0.91 -9.42
N ALA A 36 9.56 0.29 -9.24
CA ALA A 36 10.35 0.35 -8.01
C ALA A 36 11.77 -0.16 -8.29
N HIS A 37 12.77 0.45 -7.67
CA HIS A 37 14.16 -0.01 -7.74
C HIS A 37 14.25 -1.51 -7.35
N PRO A 38 14.97 -2.38 -8.09
CA PRO A 38 15.00 -3.83 -7.88
C PRO A 38 15.26 -4.29 -6.42
N SER A 39 16.00 -3.48 -5.67
CA SER A 39 16.36 -3.71 -4.27
C SER A 39 15.21 -3.50 -3.26
N VAL A 40 14.16 -2.76 -3.63
CA VAL A 40 12.96 -2.50 -2.80
C VAL A 40 11.97 -3.65 -2.92
N MET A 41 11.83 -4.22 -4.12
CA MET A 41 10.90 -5.32 -4.39
C MET A 41 11.38 -6.65 -3.79
N LEU A 42 12.68 -6.98 -3.92
CA LEU A 42 13.28 -8.15 -3.24
C LEU A 42 13.18 -8.06 -1.71
N ARG A 43 13.25 -6.85 -1.15
CA ARG A 43 13.07 -6.61 0.29
C ARG A 43 11.63 -6.84 0.72
N ASN A 44 10.66 -6.38 -0.05
CA ASN A 44 9.22 -6.57 0.20
C ASN A 44 8.80 -8.04 0.07
N LEU A 45 9.44 -8.82 -0.81
CA LEU A 45 9.20 -10.27 -0.96
C LEU A 45 9.73 -11.08 0.23
N ARG A 46 10.87 -10.67 0.81
CA ARG A 46 11.41 -11.27 2.05
C ARG A 46 10.53 -10.98 3.26
N ASP A 47 9.93 -9.78 3.28
CA ASP A 47 8.97 -9.35 4.29
C ASP A 47 7.63 -10.11 4.17
N TYR A 48 7.20 -10.49 2.96
CA TYR A 48 5.99 -11.29 2.70
C TYR A 48 6.01 -12.67 3.41
N PHE A 49 7.19 -13.28 3.56
CA PHE A 49 7.32 -14.60 4.17
C PHE A 49 7.88 -14.59 5.61
N GLY A 50 8.03 -13.41 6.24
CA GLY A 50 8.42 -13.30 7.65
C GLY A 50 9.86 -13.73 7.98
N PHE A 51 10.75 -13.85 6.99
CA PHE A 51 12.14 -14.29 7.17
C PHE A 51 13.13 -13.16 7.53
N GLY A 52 12.65 -12.16 8.26
CA GLY A 52 13.48 -11.08 8.81
C GLY A 52 12.83 -10.45 10.04
N LYS A 53 13.58 -10.27 11.13
CA LYS A 53 13.20 -9.30 12.16
C LYS A 53 13.09 -7.95 11.45
N ARG A 54 11.86 -7.44 11.26
CA ARG A 54 11.68 -6.06 10.80
C ARG A 54 12.44 -5.16 11.77
N ARG A 55 13.48 -4.50 11.27
CA ARG A 55 14.05 -3.38 12.00
C ARG A 55 12.93 -2.35 12.10
N ALA A 56 12.61 -1.92 13.31
CA ALA A 56 11.63 -0.87 13.53
C ALA A 56 11.96 0.31 12.61
N GLU A 57 11.05 0.66 11.71
CA GLU A 57 11.21 1.86 10.88
C GLU A 57 10.52 3.00 11.63
N PRO A 58 11.28 3.94 12.21
CA PRO A 58 10.70 5.10 12.87
C PRO A 58 9.93 5.96 11.87
N VAL A 59 8.95 6.69 12.40
CA VAL A 59 8.20 7.72 11.68
C VAL A 59 8.27 8.98 12.54
N GLY A 60 9.46 9.59 12.63
CA GLY A 60 9.74 10.72 13.52
C GLY A 60 10.15 12.00 12.83
N SER A 61 10.25 12.01 11.50
CA SER A 61 10.50 13.21 10.70
C SER A 61 9.53 13.30 9.52
N ARG A 62 9.46 14.48 8.89
CA ARG A 62 8.70 14.68 7.66
C ARG A 62 9.11 13.68 6.58
N ALA A 63 10.42 13.47 6.39
CA ALA A 63 10.95 12.57 5.38
C ALA A 63 10.57 11.11 5.64
N GLU A 64 10.59 10.68 6.90
CA GLU A 64 10.19 9.33 7.30
C GLU A 64 8.69 9.10 7.13
N LEU A 65 7.85 10.10 7.47
CA LEU A 65 6.41 10.01 7.21
C LEU A 65 6.11 9.94 5.71
N ARG A 66 6.76 10.78 4.89
CA ARG A 66 6.63 10.72 3.42
C ARG A 66 6.95 9.32 2.89
N ARG A 67 8.11 8.78 3.28
CA ARG A 67 8.55 7.44 2.90
C ARG A 67 7.56 6.37 3.38
N PHE A 68 7.03 6.52 4.60
CA PHE A 68 6.04 5.59 5.15
C PHE A 68 4.76 5.59 4.31
N LEU A 69 4.21 6.77 3.99
CA LEU A 69 3.01 6.91 3.15
C LEU A 69 3.21 6.24 1.79
N GLU A 70 4.30 6.58 1.10
CA GLU A 70 4.59 6.07 -0.24
C GLU A 70 4.78 4.55 -0.25
N THR A 71 5.66 4.03 0.61
CA THR A 71 6.02 2.61 0.60
C THR A 71 4.88 1.72 1.06
N ARG A 72 4.11 2.14 2.07
CA ARG A 72 2.99 1.34 2.60
C ARG A 72 1.78 1.40 1.69
N ALA A 73 1.49 2.53 1.04
CA ALA A 73 0.45 2.61 0.02
C ALA A 73 0.77 1.67 -1.16
N SER A 74 2.01 1.72 -1.68
CA SER A 74 2.48 0.81 -2.74
C SER A 74 2.40 -0.65 -2.35
N TYR A 75 2.81 -0.99 -1.13
CA TYR A 75 2.70 -2.36 -0.64
C TYR A 75 1.26 -2.87 -0.62
N VAL A 76 0.33 -2.12 0.00
CA VAL A 76 -1.08 -2.56 0.12
C VAL A 76 -1.74 -2.64 -1.26
N ALA A 77 -1.49 -1.67 -2.15
CA ALA A 77 -2.05 -1.66 -3.49
C ALA A 77 -1.61 -2.87 -4.31
N GLN A 78 -0.30 -3.10 -4.41
CA GLN A 78 0.26 -4.22 -5.17
C GLN A 78 -0.19 -5.55 -4.58
N PHE A 79 -0.09 -5.71 -3.27
CA PHE A 79 -0.44 -6.97 -2.61
C PHE A 79 -1.92 -7.30 -2.79
N SER A 80 -2.80 -6.31 -2.73
CA SER A 80 -4.22 -6.53 -2.87
C SER A 80 -4.61 -6.84 -4.32
N LEU A 81 -4.09 -6.09 -5.30
CA LEU A 81 -4.35 -6.32 -6.72
C LEU A 81 -3.86 -7.70 -7.16
N TYR A 82 -2.56 -7.99 -6.98
CA TYR A 82 -1.99 -9.25 -7.43
C TYR A 82 -2.50 -10.44 -6.61
N GLY A 83 -2.81 -10.23 -5.32
CA GLY A 83 -3.48 -11.25 -4.51
C GLY A 83 -4.86 -11.62 -5.07
N TYR A 84 -5.66 -10.63 -5.46
CA TYR A 84 -6.98 -10.88 -6.03
C TYR A 84 -6.89 -11.56 -7.41
N LEU A 85 -6.02 -11.05 -8.30
CA LEU A 85 -5.77 -11.66 -9.61
C LEU A 85 -5.30 -13.10 -9.49
N ARG A 86 -4.37 -13.39 -8.57
CA ARG A 86 -3.89 -14.75 -8.33
C ARG A 86 -4.99 -15.68 -7.85
N THR A 87 -5.83 -15.24 -6.92
CA THR A 87 -6.97 -16.01 -6.43
C THR A 87 -7.93 -16.36 -7.57
N ARG A 88 -8.22 -15.42 -8.48
CA ARG A 88 -9.15 -15.63 -9.59
C ARG A 88 -8.58 -16.44 -10.75
N ALA A 89 -7.31 -16.22 -11.09
CA ALA A 89 -6.66 -16.87 -12.23
C ALA A 89 -6.14 -18.27 -11.89
N GLY A 90 -5.87 -18.55 -10.61
CA GLY A 90 -5.36 -19.84 -10.16
C GLY A 90 -4.07 -20.21 -10.88
N GLN A 91 -4.05 -21.40 -11.49
CA GLN A 91 -2.87 -21.90 -12.22
C GLN A 91 -2.54 -21.08 -13.48
N ARG A 92 -3.52 -20.35 -14.04
CA ARG A 92 -3.35 -19.52 -15.23
C ARG A 92 -2.80 -18.12 -14.92
N TYR A 93 -2.53 -17.81 -13.65
CA TYR A 93 -1.99 -16.53 -13.25
C TYR A 93 -0.73 -16.09 -14.04
N PRO A 94 0.25 -16.98 -14.35
CA PRO A 94 1.40 -16.59 -15.15
C PRO A 94 1.03 -16.18 -16.59
N GLU A 95 0.08 -16.87 -17.22
CA GLU A 95 -0.35 -16.62 -18.60
C GLU A 95 -0.95 -15.22 -18.79
N LEU A 96 -1.52 -14.64 -17.73
CA LEU A 96 -2.09 -13.29 -17.78
C LEU A 96 -1.07 -12.21 -18.17
N PHE A 97 0.22 -12.47 -17.95
CA PHE A 97 1.30 -11.51 -18.22
C PHE A 97 1.89 -11.64 -19.64
N ASP A 98 1.40 -12.61 -20.41
CA ASP A 98 1.73 -12.75 -21.84
C ASP A 98 0.75 -11.98 -22.74
N ASP A 99 -0.38 -11.50 -22.19
CA ASP A 99 -1.37 -10.68 -22.87
C ASP A 99 -1.12 -9.18 -22.60
N ASP A 100 -0.62 -8.46 -23.61
CA ASP A 100 -0.30 -7.03 -23.50
C ASP A 100 -1.53 -6.15 -23.18
N VAL A 101 -2.73 -6.53 -23.64
CA VAL A 101 -3.97 -5.79 -23.36
C VAL A 101 -4.37 -5.98 -21.90
N PHE A 102 -4.22 -7.21 -21.38
CA PHE A 102 -4.46 -7.49 -19.98
C PHE A 102 -3.43 -6.78 -19.09
N VAL A 103 -2.15 -6.80 -19.46
CA VAL A 103 -1.08 -6.09 -18.75
C VAL A 103 -1.33 -4.58 -18.71
N LYS A 104 -1.78 -3.97 -19.81
CA LYS A 104 -2.21 -2.56 -19.82
C LYS A 104 -3.30 -2.30 -18.79
N SER A 105 -4.29 -3.19 -18.70
CA SER A 105 -5.39 -3.08 -17.73
C SER A 105 -4.89 -3.22 -16.27
N ILE A 106 -3.93 -4.11 -16.00
CA ILE A 106 -3.27 -4.21 -14.69
C ILE A 106 -2.56 -2.90 -14.34
N ASN A 107 -1.87 -2.27 -15.30
CA ASN A 107 -1.13 -1.04 -15.03
C ASN A 107 -2.03 0.13 -14.64
N ILE A 108 -3.15 0.30 -15.35
CA ILE A 108 -4.20 1.28 -14.99
C ILE A 108 -4.72 0.99 -13.57
N ALA A 109 -5.08 -0.27 -13.29
CA ALA A 109 -5.61 -0.66 -11.99
C ALA A 109 -4.63 -0.37 -10.85
N LYS A 110 -3.36 -0.72 -11.04
CA LYS A 110 -2.28 -0.50 -10.08
C LYS A 110 -2.17 0.98 -9.69
N TRP A 111 -2.26 1.90 -10.65
CA TRP A 111 -2.16 3.33 -10.37
C TRP A 111 -3.34 3.87 -9.57
N HIS A 112 -4.56 3.51 -9.94
CA HIS A 112 -5.74 3.98 -9.20
C HIS A 112 -5.89 3.36 -7.82
N ILE A 113 -5.52 2.08 -7.65
CA ILE A 113 -5.50 1.44 -6.33
C ILE A 113 -4.40 2.06 -5.47
N TRP A 114 -3.23 2.36 -6.03
CA TRP A 114 -2.15 3.05 -5.30
C TRP A 114 -2.59 4.44 -4.81
N LEU A 115 -3.19 5.24 -5.68
CA LEU A 115 -3.76 6.53 -5.35
C LEU A 115 -4.78 6.41 -4.19
N ALA A 116 -5.72 5.46 -4.28
CA ALA A 116 -6.70 5.21 -3.23
C ALA A 116 -6.06 4.76 -1.90
N CYS A 117 -5.04 3.90 -1.95
CA CYS A 117 -4.27 3.49 -0.77
C CYS A 117 -3.51 4.66 -0.14
N LEU A 118 -2.91 5.53 -0.95
CA LEU A 118 -2.22 6.74 -0.47
C LEU A 118 -3.21 7.68 0.22
N SER A 119 -4.41 7.85 -0.35
CA SER A 119 -5.48 8.66 0.21
C SER A 119 -5.90 8.19 1.60
N ASP A 120 -6.25 6.91 1.74
CA ASP A 120 -6.70 6.34 3.02
C ASP A 120 -5.62 6.44 4.10
N LEU A 121 -4.38 6.08 3.74
CA LEU A 121 -3.26 6.11 4.67
C LEU A 121 -2.90 7.54 5.09
N ALA A 122 -3.01 8.50 4.18
CA ALA A 122 -2.82 9.91 4.47
C ALA A 122 -3.87 10.44 5.46
N VAL A 123 -5.15 10.16 5.22
CA VAL A 123 -6.25 10.52 6.15
C VAL A 123 -5.98 9.95 7.55
N TYR A 124 -5.66 8.65 7.62
CA TYR A 124 -5.34 7.99 8.89
C TYR A 124 -4.13 8.64 9.58
N SER A 125 -3.05 8.92 8.84
CA SER A 125 -1.82 9.49 9.39
C SER A 125 -2.03 10.89 9.95
N GLY A 126 -2.74 11.76 9.23
CA GLY A 126 -3.10 13.09 9.71
C GLY A 126 -3.99 13.05 10.95
N GLY A 127 -4.94 12.11 10.99
CA GLY A 127 -5.73 11.83 12.18
C GLY A 127 -4.89 11.40 13.39
N MET A 128 -3.93 10.51 13.18
CA MET A 128 -3.05 10.04 14.27
C MET A 128 -2.13 11.16 14.78
N LEU A 129 -1.63 12.03 13.91
CA LEU A 129 -0.87 13.22 14.28
C LEU A 129 -1.71 14.16 15.16
N ALA A 130 -2.92 14.53 14.70
CA ALA A 130 -3.82 15.43 15.42
C ALA A 130 -4.22 14.86 16.80
N ARG A 131 -4.38 13.54 16.92
CA ARG A 131 -4.68 12.88 18.21
C ARG A 131 -3.50 12.86 19.18
N ARG A 132 -2.27 12.70 18.68
CA ARG A 132 -1.07 12.67 19.52
C ARG A 132 -0.65 14.06 19.99
N MET A 133 -0.98 15.08 19.21
CA MET A 133 -0.74 16.48 19.54
C MET A 133 -2.04 17.27 19.47
N PRO A 134 -2.88 17.24 20.52
CA PRO A 134 -4.10 18.03 20.57
C PRO A 134 -3.83 19.51 20.25
N GLY A 135 -4.66 20.09 19.37
CA GLY A 135 -4.47 21.46 18.87
C GLY A 135 -3.61 21.59 17.61
N SER A 136 -3.02 20.50 17.11
CA SER A 136 -2.20 20.51 15.89
C SER A 136 -2.95 20.11 14.61
N ALA A 137 -4.28 19.98 14.65
CA ALA A 137 -5.08 19.44 13.54
C ALA A 137 -4.82 20.13 12.20
N ASP A 138 -4.76 21.46 12.19
CA ASP A 138 -4.49 22.24 10.98
C ASP A 138 -3.07 22.00 10.45
N ALA A 139 -2.08 21.94 11.36
CA ALA A 139 -0.69 21.64 11.00
C ALA A 139 -0.52 20.21 10.48
N ALA A 140 -1.16 19.23 11.11
CA ALA A 140 -1.19 17.84 10.65
C ALA A 140 -1.83 17.72 9.26
N GLY A 141 -2.95 18.40 9.05
CA GLY A 141 -3.63 18.42 7.75
C GLY A 141 -2.81 19.08 6.66
N ALA A 142 -2.18 20.23 6.96
CA ALA A 142 -1.30 20.93 6.03
C ALA A 142 -0.11 20.04 5.62
N LEU A 143 0.59 19.47 6.61
CA LEU A 143 1.73 18.59 6.39
C LEU A 143 1.37 17.38 5.52
N VAL A 144 0.30 16.66 5.87
CA VAL A 144 -0.10 15.46 5.12
C VAL A 144 -0.50 15.79 3.68
N ARG A 145 -1.24 16.89 3.46
CA ARG A 145 -1.59 17.34 2.11
C ARG A 145 -0.36 17.65 1.27
N GLU A 146 0.61 18.34 1.87
CA GLU A 146 1.86 18.68 1.23
C GLU A 146 2.67 17.43 0.87
N LEU A 147 2.81 16.48 1.80
CA LEU A 147 3.50 15.21 1.56
C LEU A 147 2.82 14.40 0.44
N VAL A 148 1.50 14.34 0.41
CA VAL A 148 0.76 13.66 -0.67
C VAL A 148 0.96 14.39 -2.00
N ALA A 149 1.00 15.73 -2.00
CA ALA A 149 1.28 16.49 -3.21
C ALA A 149 2.70 16.22 -3.74
N GLU A 150 3.70 16.18 -2.88
CA GLU A 150 5.08 15.81 -3.24
C GLU A 150 5.17 14.39 -3.79
N ILE A 151 4.49 13.42 -3.18
CA ILE A 151 4.47 12.02 -3.62
C ILE A 151 3.83 11.92 -5.02
N ILE A 152 2.70 12.57 -5.24
CA ILE A 152 2.02 12.57 -6.54
C ILE A 152 2.87 13.30 -7.60
N ALA A 153 3.44 14.46 -7.26
CA ALA A 153 4.30 15.21 -8.17
C ALA A 153 5.56 14.41 -8.57
N ALA A 154 6.16 13.68 -7.63
CA ALA A 154 7.29 12.81 -7.91
C ALA A 154 6.93 11.62 -8.83
N ALA A 155 5.68 11.13 -8.75
CA ALA A 155 5.18 10.10 -9.67
C ALA A 155 4.91 10.65 -11.08
N GLY A 156 4.64 11.95 -11.21
CA GLY A 156 4.35 12.62 -12.48
C GLY A 156 3.06 12.08 -13.13
N GLN A 157 3.02 12.06 -14.46
CA GLN A 157 2.04 11.30 -15.25
C GLN A 157 2.73 10.02 -15.73
N PRO A 158 2.42 8.84 -15.15
CA PRO A 158 3.04 7.61 -15.57
C PRO A 158 2.65 7.22 -17.01
N GLU A 159 3.60 6.72 -17.79
CA GLU A 159 3.37 6.28 -19.19
C GLU A 159 2.32 5.17 -19.30
N ASP A 160 2.18 4.37 -18.25
CA ASP A 160 1.28 3.22 -18.17
C ASP A 160 0.02 3.49 -17.32
N ALA A 161 -0.22 4.75 -16.95
CA ALA A 161 -1.50 5.21 -16.41
C ALA A 161 -2.46 5.62 -17.54
N ASP A 162 -3.75 5.72 -17.23
CA ASP A 162 -4.74 6.26 -18.16
C ASP A 162 -4.92 7.77 -17.98
N ASP A 163 -5.82 8.34 -18.78
CA ASP A 163 -6.15 9.76 -18.77
C ASP A 163 -6.94 10.18 -17.50
N GLU A 164 -7.50 9.22 -16.74
CA GLU A 164 -8.21 9.50 -15.49
C GLU A 164 -7.26 9.69 -14.29
N PHE A 165 -5.98 9.33 -14.44
CA PHE A 165 -4.99 9.41 -13.35
C PHE A 165 -4.92 10.79 -12.69
N ALA A 166 -4.74 11.85 -13.50
CA ALA A 166 -4.64 13.21 -13.00
C ALA A 166 -5.93 13.66 -12.28
N ALA A 167 -7.09 13.28 -12.81
CA ALA A 167 -8.38 13.58 -12.19
C ALA A 167 -8.55 12.83 -10.85
N HIS A 168 -8.09 11.57 -10.76
CA HIS A 168 -8.09 10.82 -9.51
C HIS A 168 -7.14 11.43 -8.48
N ALA A 169 -5.92 11.80 -8.88
CA ALA A 169 -4.96 12.50 -8.02
C ALA A 169 -5.55 13.80 -7.43
N ALA A 170 -6.28 14.58 -8.25
CA ALA A 170 -6.97 15.77 -7.79
C ALA A 170 -8.10 15.47 -6.77
N ARG A 171 -8.88 14.40 -6.98
CA ARG A 171 -9.92 13.97 -6.02
C ARG A 171 -9.34 13.63 -4.64
N ILE A 172 -8.15 13.03 -4.60
CA ILE A 172 -7.48 12.71 -3.34
C ILE A 172 -7.08 13.97 -2.60
N GLN A 173 -6.52 14.95 -3.29
CA GLN A 173 -6.19 16.25 -2.69
C GLN A 173 -7.46 16.95 -2.15
N ALA A 174 -8.57 16.89 -2.89
CA ALA A 174 -9.85 17.44 -2.43
C ALA A 174 -10.37 16.72 -1.17
N ARG A 175 -10.28 15.39 -1.11
CA ARG A 175 -10.64 14.60 0.08
C ARG A 175 -9.81 15.02 1.30
N LEU A 176 -8.51 15.21 1.15
CA LEU A 176 -7.64 15.65 2.24
C LEU A 176 -7.94 17.09 2.68
N ALA A 177 -8.27 17.99 1.75
CA ALA A 177 -8.64 19.37 2.07
C ALA A 177 -9.93 19.49 2.89
N LEU A 178 -10.87 18.56 2.70
CA LEU A 178 -12.16 18.53 3.41
C LEU A 178 -12.15 17.68 4.67
N CYS A 179 -11.01 17.08 5.03
CA CYS A 179 -10.92 16.13 6.14
C CYS A 179 -11.00 16.83 7.51
N GLU A 180 -11.93 16.41 8.36
CA GLU A 180 -12.01 16.82 9.76
C GLU A 180 -11.00 16.01 10.62
N TRP A 181 -9.73 16.41 10.61
CA TRP A 181 -8.61 15.65 11.20
C TRP A 181 -8.81 15.23 12.66
N ASN A 182 -9.44 16.09 13.48
CA ASN A 182 -9.73 15.80 14.90
C ASN A 182 -10.71 14.64 15.12
N ARG A 183 -11.50 14.28 14.09
CA ARG A 183 -12.54 13.25 14.18
C ARG A 183 -12.12 11.90 13.64
N ILE A 184 -10.91 11.81 13.09
CA ILE A 184 -10.39 10.55 12.57
C ILE A 184 -10.14 9.60 13.74
N ALA A 185 -10.84 8.47 13.73
CA ALA A 185 -10.68 7.43 14.73
C ALA A 185 -9.35 6.68 14.54
N ASP A 186 -8.82 6.10 15.62
CA ASP A 186 -7.87 4.97 15.49
C ASP A 186 -8.67 3.71 15.11
N GLY A 187 -9.21 3.74 13.91
CA GLY A 187 -10.15 2.76 13.37
C GLY A 187 -9.89 2.52 11.89
N GLU A 188 -10.66 1.62 11.30
CA GLU A 188 -10.59 1.33 9.86
C GLU A 188 -11.54 2.21 9.04
N ASP A 189 -12.34 3.06 9.67
CA ASP A 189 -13.42 3.80 9.03
C ASP A 189 -12.95 4.72 7.90
N CYS A 190 -11.73 5.26 8.00
CA CYS A 190 -11.13 6.08 6.95
C CYS A 190 -10.55 5.28 5.77
N PHE A 191 -10.50 3.95 5.85
CA PHE A 191 -9.97 3.07 4.80
C PHE A 191 -11.08 2.62 3.84
N SER A 192 -11.72 3.59 3.18
CA SER A 192 -12.88 3.38 2.31
C SER A 192 -12.53 3.41 0.82
N GLU A 193 -11.53 4.20 0.41
CA GLU A 193 -11.20 4.37 -1.00
C GLU A 193 -10.47 3.14 -1.55
N SER A 194 -9.50 2.60 -0.81
CA SER A 194 -8.67 1.48 -1.28
C SER A 194 -9.44 0.18 -1.50
N PRO A 195 -10.39 -0.25 -0.64
CA PRO A 195 -11.23 -1.40 -0.93
C PRO A 195 -12.11 -1.19 -2.17
N ALA A 196 -12.76 -0.02 -2.28
CA ALA A 196 -13.63 0.31 -3.41
C ALA A 196 -12.86 0.39 -4.74
N ALA A 197 -11.65 0.96 -4.71
CA ALA A 197 -10.78 1.04 -5.87
C ALA A 197 -10.37 -0.35 -6.36
N LEU A 198 -10.10 -1.31 -5.48
CA LEU A 198 -9.77 -2.66 -5.90
C LEU A 198 -10.92 -3.35 -6.63
N VAL A 199 -12.15 -3.22 -6.10
CA VAL A 199 -13.35 -3.77 -6.74
C VAL A 199 -13.56 -3.12 -8.11
N ARG A 200 -13.49 -1.79 -8.18
CA ARG A 200 -13.69 -1.04 -9.42
C ARG A 200 -12.65 -1.38 -10.49
N TRP A 201 -11.38 -1.25 -10.14
CA TRP A 201 -10.30 -1.17 -11.13
C TRP A 201 -9.64 -2.50 -11.46
N ALA A 202 -9.76 -3.54 -10.62
CA ALA A 202 -9.15 -4.83 -10.94
C ALA A 202 -9.64 -5.34 -12.31
N PRO A 203 -8.76 -5.86 -13.18
CA PRO A 203 -9.14 -6.35 -14.50
C PRO A 203 -9.76 -7.75 -14.39
N ILE A 204 -10.94 -7.80 -13.79
CA ILE A 204 -11.79 -8.97 -13.58
C ILE A 204 -13.18 -8.60 -14.10
N VAL A 205 -13.88 -9.55 -14.72
CA VAL A 205 -15.23 -9.29 -15.25
C VAL A 205 -16.20 -8.92 -14.12
N ASP A 206 -17.12 -7.99 -14.40
CA ASP A 206 -17.93 -7.32 -13.37
C ASP A 206 -18.86 -8.25 -12.58
N ASP A 207 -19.37 -9.31 -13.22
CA ASP A 207 -20.16 -10.34 -12.53
C ASP A 207 -19.35 -11.02 -11.42
N LEU A 208 -18.06 -11.31 -11.67
CA LEU A 208 -17.20 -11.92 -10.67
C LEU A 208 -16.84 -10.92 -9.56
N LYS A 209 -16.58 -9.66 -9.89
CA LYS A 209 -16.37 -8.61 -8.90
C LYS A 209 -17.56 -8.46 -7.95
N THR A 210 -18.78 -8.52 -8.48
CA THR A 210 -20.01 -8.44 -7.69
C THR A 210 -20.12 -9.59 -6.69
N LEU A 211 -19.77 -10.81 -7.11
CA LEU A 211 -19.76 -11.98 -6.23
C LEU A 211 -18.65 -11.92 -5.16
N ASP A 212 -17.49 -11.37 -5.52
CA ASP A 212 -16.30 -11.36 -4.67
C ASP A 212 -16.22 -10.13 -3.75
N GLU A 213 -17.02 -9.08 -4.02
CA GLU A 213 -16.92 -7.77 -3.38
C GLU A 213 -16.81 -7.83 -1.85
N PRO A 214 -17.70 -8.54 -1.09
CA PRO A 214 -17.58 -8.59 0.37
C PRO A 214 -16.23 -9.13 0.86
N ILE A 215 -15.68 -10.13 0.17
CA ILE A 215 -14.40 -10.76 0.52
C ILE A 215 -13.24 -9.82 0.13
N VAL A 216 -13.32 -9.22 -1.05
CA VAL A 216 -12.33 -8.27 -1.55
C VAL A 216 -12.21 -7.07 -0.62
N LEU A 217 -13.33 -6.47 -0.23
CA LEU A 217 -13.37 -5.33 0.68
C LEU A 217 -12.72 -5.67 2.03
N ASN A 218 -13.12 -6.79 2.64
CA ASN A 218 -12.57 -7.24 3.92
C ASN A 218 -11.08 -7.58 3.82
N SER A 219 -10.63 -8.13 2.69
CA SER A 219 -9.21 -8.46 2.49
C SER A 219 -8.32 -7.22 2.52
N VAL A 220 -8.76 -6.10 1.93
CA VAL A 220 -8.00 -4.84 1.92
C VAL A 220 -7.99 -4.23 3.31
N ARG A 221 -9.15 -4.18 3.99
CA ARG A 221 -9.26 -3.70 5.38
C ARG A 221 -8.33 -4.46 6.33
N PHE A 222 -8.28 -5.79 6.21
CA PHE A 222 -7.39 -6.63 7.02
C PHE A 222 -5.90 -6.28 6.80
N ARG A 223 -5.48 -5.99 5.56
CA ARG A 223 -4.09 -5.59 5.28
C ARG A 223 -3.68 -4.29 5.96
N TRP A 224 -4.62 -3.39 6.19
CA TRP A 224 -4.33 -2.12 6.88
C TRP A 224 -4.02 -2.30 8.36
N GLN A 225 -4.42 -3.41 9.00
CA GLN A 225 -4.18 -3.64 10.44
C GLN A 225 -2.70 -3.53 10.80
N GLU A 226 -1.83 -4.17 10.03
CA GLU A 226 -0.39 -4.17 10.29
C GLU A 226 0.26 -2.80 10.02
N VAL A 227 -0.18 -2.11 8.97
CA VAL A 227 0.31 -0.76 8.66
C VAL A 227 -0.11 0.23 9.75
N ARG A 228 -1.37 0.16 10.20
CA ARG A 228 -1.89 0.97 11.31
C ARG A 228 -1.15 0.67 12.61
N ARG A 229 -0.91 -0.61 12.91
CA ARG A 229 -0.12 -1.03 14.08
C ARG A 229 1.30 -0.45 14.04
N HIS A 230 1.96 -0.51 12.88
CA HIS A 230 3.27 0.09 12.68
C HIS A 230 3.23 1.59 12.96
N LEU A 231 2.36 2.34 12.28
CA LEU A 231 2.30 3.79 12.47
C LEU A 231 2.04 4.14 13.94
N ARG A 232 1.14 3.43 14.62
CA ARG A 232 0.88 3.67 16.04
C ARG A 232 2.10 3.44 16.91
N GLN A 233 2.87 2.40 16.64
CA GLN A 233 4.01 2.06 17.46
C GLN A 233 5.19 3.01 17.25
N PHE A 234 5.35 3.56 16.04
CA PHE A 234 6.60 4.23 15.64
C PHE A 234 6.45 5.70 15.22
N LEU A 235 5.24 6.25 15.26
CA LEU A 235 5.01 7.67 15.00
C LEU A 235 5.47 8.55 16.17
N ASP A 236 6.49 9.35 15.97
CA ASP A 236 6.83 10.47 16.84
C ASP A 236 6.21 11.75 16.25
N ALA A 237 5.06 12.14 16.79
CA ALA A 237 4.29 13.27 16.27
C ALA A 237 4.99 14.62 16.51
N GLU A 238 5.73 14.74 17.61
CA GLU A 238 6.46 15.96 17.95
C GLU A 238 7.61 16.19 16.97
N GLY A 239 8.41 15.14 16.70
CA GLY A 239 9.46 15.21 15.68
C GLY A 239 8.92 15.53 14.29
N VAL A 240 7.83 14.86 13.88
CA VAL A 240 7.22 15.06 12.55
C VAL A 240 6.67 16.48 12.38
N LEU A 241 5.97 17.02 13.38
CA LEU A 241 5.34 18.34 13.29
C LEU A 241 6.30 19.49 13.63
N GLY A 242 7.30 19.25 14.48
CA GLY A 242 8.30 20.24 14.89
C GLY A 242 9.17 20.75 13.74
N GLU A 243 9.50 19.89 12.77
CA GLU A 243 10.25 20.29 11.56
C GLU A 243 9.47 21.30 10.69
N SER A 244 8.14 21.25 10.73
CA SER A 244 7.28 22.13 9.93
C SER A 244 7.24 23.57 10.46
N ALA A 245 7.63 23.80 11.72
CA ALA A 245 7.68 25.13 12.33
C ALA A 245 8.99 25.89 12.04
N GLY A 246 10.02 25.20 11.52
CA GLY A 246 11.36 25.77 11.30
C GLY A 246 11.58 26.42 9.92
N HIS A 247 10.65 26.28 8.98
CA HIS A 247 10.76 26.87 7.64
C HIS A 247 9.79 28.06 7.49
N ARG A 248 10.17 29.22 8.04
CA ARG A 248 9.65 30.51 7.56
C ARG A 248 10.63 31.07 6.53
N PRO A 249 10.14 31.59 5.39
CA PRO A 249 10.98 32.27 4.40
C PRO A 249 11.67 33.50 5.00
#